data_AF-A0A7X1G2R8-F1
#
_entry.id   AF-A0A7X1G2R8-F1
#
_cell.length_a   1.000
_cell.length_b   1.000
_cell.length_c   1.000
_cell.angle_alpha   90.00
_cell.angle_beta   90.00
_cell.angle_gamma   90.00
#
_symmetry.space_group_name_H-M   'P 1'
#
loop_
_entity.id
_entity.type
_entity.pdbx_description
1 polymer ?
#
loop_
_entity_poly.entity_id
_entity_poly.type
_entity_poly.pdbx_seq_one_letter_code
_entity_poly.pdbx_strand_id
1 'polypeptide(L)'
;MGLTEPLVRRLNEAAGVAAREAKPIFRAAIGRLSLADVPGIATQRDGATQFLRTSAGADLTARLRPLVDRGLGQVGALRELDRVAASTPLLRTAGLTRDRIGSSVTEQALNGIFRYIGSEEGRLRDNPVGALGGALKGLLGQ
;
A
#
# COMPACT_ATOMS: atom_id res chain seq x y z
N MET A 1 -15.38 19.58 -14.88
CA MET A 1 -14.53 19.04 -13.79
C MET A 1 -15.41 18.90 -12.56
N GLY A 2 -15.51 17.69 -12.00
CA GLY A 2 -16.48 17.36 -10.96
C GLY A 2 -16.03 17.85 -9.57
N LEU A 3 -16.98 18.15 -8.68
CA LEU A 3 -16.73 18.63 -7.31
C LEU A 3 -15.83 17.69 -6.48
N THR A 4 -15.80 16.40 -6.82
CA THR A 4 -15.04 15.37 -6.10
C THR A 4 -13.64 15.12 -6.66
N GLU A 5 -13.31 15.67 -7.83
CA GLU A 5 -12.02 15.42 -8.49
C GLU A 5 -10.81 15.89 -7.66
N PRO A 6 -10.84 17.07 -7.01
CA PRO A 6 -9.77 17.49 -6.11
C PRO A 6 -9.63 16.57 -4.89
N LEU A 7 -10.76 16.04 -4.38
CA LEU A 7 -10.77 15.10 -3.26
C LEU A 7 -10.09 13.80 -3.66
N VAL A 8 -10.53 13.17 -4.76
CA VAL A 8 -9.95 11.91 -5.27
C VAL A 8 -8.46 12.03 -5.49
N ARG A 9 -7.99 13.14 -6.08
CA ARG A 9 -6.56 13.40 -6.28
C ARG A 9 -5.79 13.39 -4.96
N ARG A 10 -6.30 14.09 -3.94
CA ARG A 10 -5.69 14.13 -2.60
C ARG A 10 -5.72 12.77 -1.90
N LEU A 11 -6.78 11.99 -2.06
CA LEU A 11 -6.83 10.63 -1.51
C LEU A 11 -5.72 9.73 -2.11
N ASN A 12 -5.52 9.82 -3.44
CA ASN A 12 -4.44 9.10 -4.12
C ASN A 12 -3.05 9.58 -3.68
N GLU A 13 -2.88 10.89 -3.50
CA GLU A 13 -1.63 11.46 -3.00
C GLU A 13 -1.31 10.96 -1.58
N ALA A 14 -2.30 10.94 -0.69
CA ALA A 14 -2.18 10.39 0.66
C ALA A 14 -1.81 8.91 0.64
N ALA A 15 -2.45 8.10 -0.22
CA ALA A 15 -2.08 6.69 -0.41
C ALA A 15 -0.61 6.54 -0.83
N GLY A 16 -0.14 7.39 -1.75
CA GLY A 16 1.24 7.39 -2.22
C GLY A 16 2.25 7.80 -1.15
N VAL A 17 1.93 8.82 -0.34
CA VAL A 17 2.74 9.21 0.82
C VAL A 17 2.84 8.04 1.81
N ALA A 18 1.69 7.48 2.21
CA ALA A 18 1.65 6.37 3.15
C ALA A 18 2.42 5.15 2.64
N ALA A 19 2.30 4.80 1.36
CA ALA A 19 3.04 3.69 0.76
C ALA A 19 4.56 3.89 0.80
N ARG A 20 5.05 5.13 0.61
CA ARG A 20 6.48 5.44 0.75
C ARG A 20 6.95 5.29 2.19
N GLU A 21 6.18 5.78 3.15
CA GLU A 21 6.51 5.67 4.59
C GLU A 21 6.37 4.25 5.13
N ALA A 22 5.56 3.40 4.50
CA ALA A 22 5.32 2.02 4.92
C ALA A 22 6.46 1.06 4.58
N LYS A 23 7.41 1.45 3.73
CA LYS A 23 8.58 0.63 3.33
C LYS A 23 9.24 -0.14 4.49
N PRO A 24 9.66 0.49 5.60
CA PRO A 24 10.28 -0.23 6.74
C PRO A 24 9.34 -1.26 7.37
N ILE A 25 8.03 -0.99 7.45
CA ILE A 25 7.04 -1.90 8.02
C ILE A 25 6.96 -3.17 7.16
N PHE A 26 6.85 -3.02 5.84
CA PHE A 26 6.80 -4.15 4.92
C PHE A 26 8.13 -4.92 4.87
N ARG A 27 9.28 -4.23 4.87
CA ARG A 27 10.60 -4.89 4.95
C ARG A 27 10.72 -5.76 6.21
N ALA A 28 10.28 -5.25 7.36
CA ALA A 28 10.28 -6.01 8.60
C ALA A 28 9.32 -7.20 8.55
N ALA A 29 8.12 -7.04 7.98
CA ALA A 29 7.16 -8.13 7.83
C ALA A 29 7.68 -9.24 6.91
N ILE A 30 8.26 -8.87 5.76
CA ILE A 30 8.90 -9.80 4.82
C ILE A 30 10.05 -10.57 5.51
N GLY A 31 10.91 -9.88 6.26
CA GLY A 31 12.04 -10.50 6.95
C GLY A 31 11.64 -11.47 8.07
N ARG A 32 10.39 -11.43 8.54
CA ARG A 32 9.84 -12.36 9.53
C ARG A 32 9.09 -13.54 8.90
N LEU A 33 8.92 -13.57 7.58
CA LEU A 33 8.25 -14.68 6.91
C LEU A 33 9.11 -15.94 7.03
N SER A 34 8.51 -17.00 7.59
CA SER A 34 9.05 -18.35 7.45
C SER A 34 8.48 -18.96 6.17
N LEU A 35 9.37 -19.39 5.27
CA LEU A 35 8.99 -19.96 3.96
C LEU A 35 9.02 -21.49 3.95
N ALA A 36 9.39 -22.13 5.07
CA ALA A 36 9.81 -23.53 5.11
C ALA A 36 8.70 -24.53 4.71
N ASP A 37 7.43 -24.24 4.96
CA ASP A 37 6.36 -25.25 4.90
C ASP A 37 5.13 -24.82 4.08
N VAL A 38 5.25 -23.84 3.17
CA VAL A 38 4.10 -23.32 2.40
C VAL A 38 4.21 -23.72 0.93
N PRO A 39 3.53 -24.80 0.48
CA PRO A 39 3.58 -25.28 -0.91
C PRO A 39 3.19 -24.21 -1.95
N GLY A 40 2.27 -23.31 -1.57
CA GLY A 40 1.82 -22.20 -2.42
C GLY A 40 2.92 -21.18 -2.72
N ILE A 41 3.89 -21.01 -1.82
CA ILE A 41 5.00 -20.07 -2.03
C ILE A 41 5.90 -20.55 -3.18
N ALA A 42 6.20 -21.85 -3.25
CA ALA A 42 7.11 -22.38 -4.27
C ALA A 42 6.45 -22.49 -5.66
N THR A 43 5.15 -22.75 -5.70
CA THR A 43 4.41 -23.13 -6.92
C THR A 43 3.74 -21.96 -7.64
N GLN A 44 3.51 -20.84 -6.96
CA GLN A 44 2.89 -19.64 -7.54
C GLN A 44 3.92 -18.55 -7.84
N ARG A 45 3.64 -17.72 -8.86
CA ARG A 45 4.53 -16.63 -9.30
C ARG A 45 4.68 -15.51 -8.25
N ASP A 46 3.63 -15.26 -7.47
CA ASP A 46 3.59 -14.28 -6.37
C ASP A 46 3.27 -14.94 -5.02
N GLY A 47 3.63 -16.22 -4.87
CA GLY A 47 3.23 -17.03 -3.72
C GLY A 47 3.68 -16.49 -2.37
N ALA A 48 4.88 -15.90 -2.28
CA ALA A 48 5.35 -15.28 -1.03
C ALA A 48 4.54 -14.01 -0.71
N THR A 49 4.17 -13.25 -1.72
CA THR A 49 3.33 -12.06 -1.60
C THR A 49 1.93 -12.42 -1.11
N GLN A 50 1.32 -13.47 -1.68
CA GLN A 50 0.02 -13.97 -1.24
C GLN A 50 0.09 -14.46 0.21
N PHE A 51 1.14 -15.20 0.57
CA PHE A 51 1.34 -15.65 1.94
C PHE A 51 1.56 -14.49 2.92
N LEU A 52 2.32 -13.46 2.55
CA LEU A 52 2.47 -12.24 3.36
C LEU A 52 1.12 -11.54 3.56
N ARG A 53 0.31 -11.47 2.52
CA ARG A 53 -1.02 -10.86 2.57
C ARG A 53 -1.94 -11.56 3.55
N THR A 54 -1.93 -12.90 3.58
CA THR A 54 -2.78 -13.67 4.50
C THR A 54 -2.22 -13.71 5.93
N SER A 55 -0.90 -13.82 6.09
CA SER A 55 -0.27 -13.97 7.41
C SER A 55 -0.06 -12.65 8.16
N ALA A 56 0.20 -11.54 7.46
CA ALA A 56 0.51 -10.26 8.06
C ALA A 56 -0.43 -9.12 7.63
N GLY A 57 -1.38 -9.36 6.72
CA GLY A 57 -2.24 -8.32 6.15
C GLY A 57 -2.98 -7.47 7.19
N ALA A 58 -3.48 -8.10 8.27
CA ALA A 58 -4.16 -7.38 9.35
C ALA A 58 -3.20 -6.47 10.16
N ASP A 59 -2.03 -6.97 10.55
CA ASP A 59 -1.01 -6.19 11.27
C ASP A 59 -0.47 -5.05 10.38
N LEU A 60 -0.22 -5.34 9.09
CA LEU A 60 0.19 -4.34 8.11
C LEU A 60 -0.88 -3.25 7.95
N THR A 61 -2.16 -3.61 7.91
CA THR A 61 -3.27 -2.64 7.84
C THR A 61 -3.29 -1.74 9.08
N ALA A 62 -3.18 -2.32 10.28
CA ALA A 62 -3.18 -1.59 11.54
C ALA A 62 -2.00 -0.61 11.64
N ARG A 63 -0.81 -1.01 11.17
CA ARG A 63 0.38 -0.15 11.14
C ARG A 63 0.34 0.91 10.03
N LEU A 64 -0.33 0.62 8.92
CA LEU A 64 -0.44 1.52 7.77
C LEU A 64 -1.46 2.64 8.02
N ARG A 65 -2.57 2.34 8.70
CA ARG A 65 -3.63 3.31 8.98
C ARG A 65 -3.14 4.65 9.56
N PRO A 66 -2.31 4.71 10.61
CA PRO A 66 -1.82 5.98 11.14
C PRO A 66 -0.90 6.75 10.17
N LEU A 67 -0.25 6.06 9.22
CA LEU A 67 0.51 6.73 8.15
C LEU A 67 -0.44 7.39 7.13
N VAL A 68 -1.53 6.69 6.81
CA VAL A 68 -2.59 7.21 5.92
C VAL A 68 -3.28 8.41 6.54
N ASP A 69 -3.65 8.35 7.82
CA ASP A 69 -4.31 9.47 8.50
C ASP A 69 -3.40 10.72 8.52
N ARG A 70 -2.09 10.53 8.74
CA ARG A 70 -1.09 11.60 8.61
C ARG A 70 -1.01 12.14 7.18
N GLY A 71 -0.90 11.26 6.19
CA GLY A 71 -0.88 11.63 4.78
C GLY A 71 -2.11 12.43 4.34
N LEU A 72 -3.30 11.99 4.75
CA LEU A 72 -4.58 12.68 4.49
C LEU A 72 -4.61 14.09 5.08
N GLY A 73 -4.02 14.26 6.28
CA GLY A 73 -3.84 15.56 6.91
C GLY A 73 -2.86 16.46 6.12
N GLN A 74 -1.70 15.92 5.77
CA GLN A 74 -0.62 16.64 5.07
C GLN A 74 -1.08 17.18 3.72
N VAL A 75 -1.74 16.35 2.91
CA VAL A 75 -2.21 16.74 1.56
C VAL A 75 -3.52 17.55 1.59
N GLY A 76 -4.08 17.78 2.79
CA GLY A 76 -5.32 18.53 2.97
C GLY A 76 -6.57 17.82 2.45
N ALA A 77 -6.57 16.49 2.39
CA ALA A 77 -7.72 15.69 1.96
C ALA A 77 -8.92 15.93 2.89
N LEU A 78 -8.70 16.03 4.20
CA LEU A 78 -9.76 16.25 5.18
C LEU A 78 -10.45 17.61 4.99
N ARG A 79 -9.69 18.66 4.66
CA ARG A 79 -10.24 19.99 4.33
C ARG A 79 -11.05 19.97 3.03
N GLU A 80 -10.67 19.15 2.06
CA GLU A 80 -11.43 18.97 0.83
C GLU A 80 -12.74 18.23 1.10
N LEU A 81 -12.68 17.17 1.91
CA LEU A 81 -13.84 16.42 2.33
C LEU A 81 -14.88 17.32 3.02
N ASP A 82 -14.44 18.17 3.95
CA ASP A 82 -15.33 19.09 4.64
C ASP A 82 -16.02 20.05 3.65
N ARG A 83 -15.28 20.55 2.64
CA ARG A 83 -15.83 21.41 1.58
C ARG A 83 -16.88 20.68 0.73
N VAL A 84 -16.57 19.47 0.28
CA VAL A 84 -17.49 18.64 -0.50
C VAL A 84 -18.75 18.28 0.31
N ALA A 85 -18.59 17.98 1.60
CA ALA A 85 -19.68 17.64 2.52
C ALA A 85 -20.60 18.84 2.84
N ALA A 86 -20.05 20.06 2.83
CA ALA A 86 -20.81 21.29 2.96
C ALA A 86 -21.64 21.58 1.70
N SER A 87 -21.07 21.37 0.51
CA SER A 87 -21.78 21.57 -0.76
C SER A 87 -22.80 20.47 -1.08
N THR A 88 -22.71 19.30 -0.44
CA THR A 88 -23.58 18.16 -0.75
C THR A 88 -23.96 17.38 0.51
N PRO A 89 -25.04 17.78 1.21
CA PRO A 89 -25.52 17.10 2.42
C PRO A 89 -25.82 15.61 2.23
N LEU A 90 -26.24 15.20 1.03
CA LEU A 90 -26.48 13.79 0.67
C LEU A 90 -25.23 12.91 0.78
N LEU A 91 -24.03 13.47 0.61
CA LEU A 91 -22.78 12.70 0.77
C LEU A 91 -22.52 12.36 2.23
N ARG A 92 -22.94 13.21 3.17
CA ARG A 92 -22.88 12.90 4.61
C ARG A 92 -23.84 11.78 4.97
N THR A 93 -25.06 11.76 4.41
CA THR A 93 -26.04 10.69 4.64
C THR A 93 -25.64 9.38 3.94
N ALA A 94 -24.97 9.46 2.78
CA ALA A 94 -24.30 8.33 2.13
C ALA A 94 -23.07 7.83 2.91
N GLY A 95 -22.67 8.56 3.94
CA GLY A 95 -21.72 8.06 4.91
C GLY A 95 -20.25 8.27 4.55
N LEU A 96 -19.93 9.27 3.74
CA LEU A 96 -18.55 9.74 3.56
C LEU A 96 -18.05 10.41 4.85
N THR A 97 -17.48 9.60 5.74
CA THR A 97 -16.83 10.07 6.97
C THR A 97 -15.32 10.03 6.83
N ARG A 98 -14.61 10.78 7.68
CA ARG A 98 -13.15 10.74 7.76
C ARG A 98 -12.64 9.32 8.01
N ASP A 99 -13.31 8.57 8.87
CA ASP A 99 -12.93 7.20 9.19
C ASP A 99 -13.08 6.27 7.98
N ARG A 100 -14.21 6.32 7.26
CA ARG A 100 -14.40 5.49 6.06
C ARG A 100 -13.41 5.84 4.95
N ILE A 101 -13.08 7.12 4.80
CA ILE A 101 -12.02 7.55 3.87
C ILE A 101 -10.67 7.01 4.31
N GLY A 102 -10.32 7.14 5.60
CA GLY A 102 -9.08 6.58 6.15
C GLY A 102 -8.98 5.07 5.88
N SER A 103 -10.06 4.31 6.13
CA SER A 103 -10.11 2.87 5.87
C SER A 103 -9.94 2.56 4.37
N SER A 104 -10.70 3.23 3.51
CA SER A 104 -10.64 3.00 2.06
C SER A 104 -9.27 3.33 1.48
N VAL A 105 -8.66 4.45 1.88
CA VAL A 105 -7.32 4.84 1.43
C VAL A 105 -6.26 3.88 1.98
N THR A 106 -6.43 3.38 3.20
CA THR A 106 -5.55 2.34 3.77
C THR A 106 -5.61 1.05 2.97
N GLU A 107 -6.81 0.56 2.67
CA GLU A 107 -7.00 -0.63 1.82
C GLU A 107 -6.40 -0.43 0.43
N GLN A 108 -6.62 0.73 -0.19
CA GLN A 108 -6.06 1.05 -1.52
C GLN A 108 -4.53 1.10 -1.50
N ALA A 109 -3.93 1.75 -0.50
CA ALA A 109 -2.48 1.80 -0.32
C ALA A 109 -1.91 0.38 -0.10
N LEU A 110 -2.52 -0.39 0.79
CA LEU A 110 -2.13 -1.78 1.07
C LEU A 110 -2.19 -2.64 -0.20
N ASN A 111 -3.30 -2.56 -0.95
CA ASN A 111 -3.48 -3.28 -2.21
C ASN A 111 -2.48 -2.83 -3.28
N GLY A 112 -2.16 -1.53 -3.34
CA GLY A 112 -1.12 -1.00 -4.22
C GLY A 112 0.25 -1.60 -3.89
N ILE A 113 0.62 -1.63 -2.61
CA ILE A 113 1.90 -2.18 -2.16
C ILE A 113 1.98 -3.68 -2.46
N PHE A 114 0.94 -4.46 -2.14
CA PHE A 114 0.94 -5.90 -2.45
C PHE A 114 1.03 -6.20 -3.95
N ARG A 115 0.32 -5.43 -4.80
CA ARG A 115 0.45 -5.58 -6.25
C ARG A 115 1.86 -5.29 -6.73
N TYR A 116 2.50 -4.25 -6.20
CA TYR A 116 3.89 -3.93 -6.52
C TYR A 116 4.84 -5.05 -6.10
N ILE A 117 4.75 -5.51 -4.85
CA ILE A 117 5.61 -6.59 -4.33
C ILE A 117 5.42 -7.88 -5.14
N GLY A 118 4.18 -8.28 -5.42
CA GLY A 118 3.90 -9.49 -6.20
C GLY A 118 4.42 -9.41 -7.64
N SER A 119 4.35 -8.22 -8.26
CA SER A 119 4.97 -8.00 -9.57
C SER A 119 6.49 -8.15 -9.52
N GLU A 120 7.14 -7.65 -8.47
CA GLU A 120 8.60 -7.76 -8.31
C GLU A 120 9.03 -9.18 -7.94
N GLU A 121 8.26 -9.89 -7.11
CA GLU A 121 8.47 -11.31 -6.84
C GLU A 121 8.41 -12.13 -8.13
N GLY A 122 7.39 -11.89 -8.96
CA GLY A 122 7.25 -12.57 -10.24
C GLY A 122 8.45 -12.31 -11.17
N ARG A 123 8.91 -11.05 -11.27
CA ARG A 123 10.11 -10.71 -12.05
C ARG A 123 11.36 -11.40 -11.53
N LEU A 124 11.52 -11.48 -10.21
CA LEU A 124 12.65 -12.15 -9.58
C LEU A 124 12.65 -13.65 -9.90
N ARG A 125 11.47 -14.30 -9.92
CA ARG A 125 11.35 -15.71 -10.28
C ARG A 125 11.63 -15.97 -11.76
N ASP A 126 11.21 -15.06 -12.64
CA ASP A 126 11.48 -15.19 -14.08
C ASP A 126 12.97 -15.01 -14.41
N ASN A 127 13.70 -14.20 -13.64
CA ASN A 127 15.12 -13.93 -13.86
C ASN A 127 15.92 -13.77 -12.55
N PRO A 128 16.21 -14.87 -11.83
CA PRO A 128 16.91 -14.82 -10.54
C PRO A 128 18.37 -14.36 -10.69
N VAL A 129 19.03 -14.73 -11.81
CA VAL A 129 20.43 -14.39 -12.09
C VAL A 129 20.60 -12.90 -12.39
N GLY A 130 19.66 -12.29 -13.13
CA GLY A 130 19.69 -10.86 -13.42
C GLY A 130 19.53 -9.98 -12.18
N ALA A 131 18.69 -10.40 -11.23
CA ALA A 131 18.52 -9.70 -9.96
C ALA A 131 19.76 -9.78 -9.07
N LEU A 132 20.41 -10.95 -9.00
CA LEU A 132 21.67 -11.14 -8.27
C LEU A 132 22.84 -10.38 -8.93
N GLY A 133 22.89 -10.38 -10.27
CA GLY A 133 23.91 -9.65 -11.03
C GLY A 133 23.86 -8.13 -10.82
N GLY A 134 22.66 -7.55 -10.68
CA GLY A 134 22.49 -6.13 -10.34
C GLY A 134 22.95 -5.79 -8.93
N ALA A 135 22.66 -6.65 -7.95
CA ALA A 135 23.08 -6.47 -6.56
C ALA A 135 24.61 -6.64 -6.39
N LEU A 136 25.21 -7.63 -7.04
CA LEU A 136 26.66 -7.86 -7.02
C LEU A 136 27.42 -6.75 -7.76
N LYS A 137 26.91 -6.25 -8.89
CA LYS A 137 27.54 -5.15 -9.64
C LYS A 137 27.47 -3.82 -8.89
N GLY A 138 26.41 -3.58 -8.09
CA GLY A 138 26.32 -2.41 -7.20
C GLY A 138 27.22 -2.47 -5.98
N LEU A 139 27.71 -3.67 -5.60
CA LEU A 139 28.66 -3.85 -4.49
C LEU A 139 30.13 -3.94 -4.96
N LEU A 140 30.37 -4.29 -6.22
CA LEU A 140 31.71 -4.42 -6.81
C LEU A 140 32.07 -3.29 -7.79
N GLY A 141 31.13 -2.38 -8.08
CA GLY A 141 31.34 -1.23 -8.94
C GLY A 141 31.55 0.05 -8.14
N GLN A 142 32.80 0.52 -8.11
CA GLN A 142 33.11 1.95 -8.11
C GLN A 142 32.87 2.54 -9.50
#